data_AF-A0A1G6Z0Q7-F1
#
_entry.id   AF-A0A1G6Z0Q7-F1
#
_cell.length_a   1.000
_cell.length_b   1.000
_cell.length_c   1.000
_cell.angle_alpha   90.00
_cell.angle_beta   90.00
_cell.angle_gamma   90.00
#
_symmetry.space_group_name_H-M   'P 1'
#
loop_
_entity.id
_entity.type
_entity.pdbx_description
1 polymer ?
#
loop_
_entity_poly.entity_id
_entity_poly.type
_entity_poly.pdbx_seq_one_letter_code
_entity_poly.pdbx_strand_id
1 'polypeptide(L)'
;MNLPADIANQALDAIGINQEIGDLQEGTRPARVLLRAYGQCLRQLLRSAHWDFARKTAPLTMLADASGQTPDVGTMVPVPWQYEYAYPEDCMKVRFVPWNGPGLNSAVPNNNIQIPTTPLTTGQAPNLPGQRLRPSRFTIATDPNYPPAEGQEFWTVQGVSPTGRTVVLSNVKNALVVYTALMVYPSVWDPLFRAAMVAYLGSEVVLALHDDKKFALTLRAQQIGVVKQKLTEARMIDGNEGWYSSDIRVDWMDFRNARGWGGAGAWGEGEGLGVIGYGWDRCNFADGSAY
;
A
#
# COMPACT_ATOMS: atom_id res chain seq x y z
N MET A 1 19.51 -11.31 -16.16
CA MET A 1 19.48 -9.84 -16.18
C MET A 1 18.44 -9.32 -15.21
N ASN A 2 18.77 -9.33 -13.91
CA ASN A 2 17.90 -8.94 -12.80
C ASN A 2 18.57 -7.87 -11.92
N LEU A 3 19.65 -7.26 -12.40
CA LEU A 3 20.31 -6.18 -11.67
C LEU A 3 19.59 -4.86 -11.95
N PRO A 4 19.61 -3.91 -11.00
CA PRO A 4 19.10 -2.56 -11.23
C PRO A 4 19.73 -1.87 -12.45
N ALA A 5 21.01 -2.14 -12.73
CA ALA A 5 21.72 -1.65 -13.90
C ALA A 5 21.11 -2.17 -15.22
N ASP A 6 20.64 -3.42 -15.27
CA ASP A 6 19.99 -3.98 -16.47
C ASP A 6 18.71 -3.22 -16.82
N ILE A 7 17.94 -2.83 -15.80
CA ILE A 7 16.71 -2.04 -15.98
C ILE A 7 17.03 -0.62 -16.45
N ALA A 8 18.09 -0.04 -15.90
CA ALA A 8 18.56 1.26 -16.32
C ALA A 8 19.04 1.25 -17.79
N ASN A 9 19.79 0.22 -18.21
CA ASN A 9 20.20 0.03 -19.60
C ASN A 9 18.99 -0.15 -20.53
N GLN A 10 18.01 -0.98 -20.14
CA GLN A 10 16.75 -1.13 -20.90
C GLN A 10 16.02 0.22 -21.08
N ALA A 11 16.10 1.10 -20.08
CA ALA A 11 15.50 2.42 -20.19
C ALA A 11 16.30 3.38 -21.06
N LEU A 12 17.64 3.29 -21.07
CA LEU A 12 18.50 4.01 -22.01
C LEU A 12 18.24 3.59 -23.46
N ASP A 13 18.06 2.29 -23.69
CA ASP A 13 17.70 1.74 -25.00
C ASP A 13 16.32 2.25 -25.45
N ALA A 14 15.34 2.29 -24.54
CA ALA A 14 13.99 2.77 -24.82
C ALA A 14 13.93 4.26 -25.21
N ILE A 15 14.92 5.06 -24.80
CA ILE A 15 15.07 6.47 -25.20
C ILE A 15 16.09 6.68 -26.32
N GLY A 16 16.68 5.61 -26.86
CA GLY A 16 17.61 5.65 -27.99
C GLY A 16 19.01 6.16 -27.65
N ILE A 17 19.46 6.00 -26.40
CA ILE A 17 20.82 6.37 -26.00
C ILE A 17 21.74 5.15 -26.14
N ASN A 18 22.73 5.27 -27.03
CA ASN A 18 23.72 4.22 -27.30
C ASN A 18 24.88 4.20 -26.27
N GLN A 19 24.56 4.27 -24.98
CA GLN A 19 25.53 4.17 -23.90
C GLN A 19 25.04 3.15 -22.89
N GLU A 20 25.86 2.16 -22.61
CA GLU A 20 25.59 1.16 -21.57
C GLU A 20 26.33 1.53 -20.29
N ILE A 21 25.73 1.21 -19.15
CA ILE A 21 26.36 1.34 -17.83
C ILE A 21 26.59 -0.04 -17.22
N GLY A 22 27.73 -0.23 -16.55
CA GLY A 22 28.02 -1.45 -15.81
C GLY A 22 27.36 -1.45 -14.43
N ASP A 23 27.24 -0.26 -13.83
CA ASP A 23 26.56 -0.06 -12.55
C ASP A 23 25.93 1.34 -12.43
N LEU A 24 24.88 1.47 -11.62
CA LEU A 24 24.25 2.74 -11.28
C LEU A 24 25.19 3.68 -10.51
N GLN A 25 26.21 3.15 -9.82
CA GLN A 25 27.18 3.93 -9.05
C GLN A 25 28.51 4.17 -9.77
N GLU A 26 28.63 3.84 -11.06
CA GLU A 26 29.87 3.96 -11.84
C GLU A 26 30.34 5.42 -12.04
N GLY A 27 29.51 6.41 -11.74
CA GLY A 27 29.89 7.84 -11.74
C GLY A 27 29.85 8.52 -13.11
N THR A 28 29.53 7.79 -14.17
CA THR A 28 29.28 8.36 -15.51
C THR A 28 28.10 9.36 -15.47
N ARG A 29 28.02 10.28 -16.45
CA ARG A 29 26.90 11.23 -16.55
C ARG A 29 25.53 10.52 -16.59
N PRO A 30 25.29 9.51 -17.47
CA PRO A 30 24.01 8.79 -17.48
C PRO A 30 23.73 8.09 -16.14
N ALA A 31 24.70 7.39 -15.56
CA ALA A 31 24.54 6.70 -14.27
C ALA A 31 24.12 7.66 -13.15
N ARG A 32 24.73 8.85 -13.05
CA ARG A 32 24.38 9.86 -12.03
C ARG A 32 22.95 10.39 -12.17
N VAL A 33 22.48 10.59 -13.41
CA VAL A 33 21.10 11.04 -13.67
C VAL A 33 20.11 9.94 -13.31
N LEU A 34 20.40 8.70 -13.75
CA LEU A 34 19.60 7.52 -13.47
C LEU A 34 19.49 7.25 -11.97
N LEU A 35 20.60 7.28 -11.24
CA LEU A 35 20.64 7.03 -9.80
C LEU A 35 19.75 8.00 -9.01
N ARG A 36 19.69 9.27 -9.42
CA ARG A 36 18.84 10.29 -8.78
C ARG A 36 17.36 10.04 -9.01
N ALA A 37 16.99 9.59 -10.21
CA ALA A 37 15.60 9.35 -10.59
C ALA A 37 15.08 7.99 -10.10
N TYR A 38 15.92 6.95 -10.13
CA TYR A 38 15.51 5.55 -9.93
C TYR A 38 14.70 5.33 -8.66
N GLY A 39 15.19 5.81 -7.51
CA GLY A 39 14.53 5.63 -6.23
C GLY A 39 13.17 6.31 -6.15
N GLN A 40 13.04 7.51 -6.71
CA GLN A 40 11.76 8.24 -6.74
C GLN A 40 10.78 7.57 -7.71
N CYS A 41 11.26 7.17 -8.89
CA CYS A 41 10.44 6.51 -9.89
C CYS A 41 9.85 5.20 -9.35
N LEU A 42 10.68 4.35 -8.75
CA LEU A 42 10.28 3.09 -8.16
C LEU A 42 9.18 3.30 -7.10
N ARG A 43 9.41 4.25 -6.20
CA ARG A 43 8.49 4.55 -5.10
C ARG A 43 7.16 5.10 -5.58
N GLN A 44 7.17 5.97 -6.59
CA GLN A 44 5.95 6.53 -7.16
C GLN A 44 5.17 5.49 -7.96
N LEU A 45 5.85 4.65 -8.74
CA LEU A 45 5.22 3.57 -9.51
C LEU A 45 4.54 2.53 -8.59
N LEU A 46 5.20 2.14 -7.49
CA LEU A 46 4.59 1.25 -6.48
C LEU A 46 3.35 1.86 -5.80
N ARG A 47 3.23 3.19 -5.74
CA ARG A 47 2.07 3.90 -5.16
C ARG A 47 0.93 4.15 -6.15
N SER A 48 1.20 4.00 -7.44
CA SER A 48 0.31 4.39 -8.55
C SER A 48 -0.75 3.34 -8.92
N ALA A 49 -0.49 2.09 -8.57
CA ALA A 49 -1.38 0.96 -8.77
C ALA A 49 -1.15 -0.08 -7.67
N HIS A 50 -2.13 -0.95 -7.50
CA HIS A 50 -2.02 -2.11 -6.64
C HIS A 50 -1.37 -3.25 -7.43
N TRP A 51 -0.10 -3.53 -7.09
CA TRP A 51 0.66 -4.60 -7.71
C TRP A 51 0.61 -5.85 -6.83
N ASP A 52 0.27 -7.01 -7.40
CA ASP A 52 0.03 -8.23 -6.63
C ASP A 52 1.31 -8.79 -6.00
N PHE A 53 2.42 -8.77 -6.75
CA PHE A 53 3.72 -9.21 -6.24
C PHE A 53 4.21 -8.40 -5.03
N ALA A 54 3.74 -7.16 -4.88
CA ALA A 54 4.12 -6.25 -3.79
C ALA A 54 3.08 -6.22 -2.66
N ARG A 55 2.02 -7.02 -2.72
CA ARG A 55 1.00 -7.10 -1.67
C ARG A 55 1.54 -7.85 -0.45
N LYS A 56 1.46 -7.23 0.73
CA LYS A 56 1.86 -7.83 2.00
C LYS A 56 0.78 -7.61 3.06
N THR A 57 0.59 -8.63 3.89
CA THR A 57 -0.27 -8.57 5.08
C THR A 57 0.61 -8.70 6.31
N ALA A 58 0.54 -7.74 7.23
CA ALA A 58 1.31 -7.78 8.47
C ALA A 58 0.50 -7.24 9.67
N PRO A 59 0.74 -7.75 10.89
CA PRO A 59 0.22 -7.15 12.11
C PRO A 59 0.90 -5.80 12.36
N LEU A 60 0.10 -4.83 12.80
CA LEU A 60 0.58 -3.52 13.19
C LEU A 60 1.01 -3.50 14.66
N THR A 61 2.09 -2.79 14.96
CA THR A 61 2.53 -2.51 16.33
C THR A 61 1.70 -1.36 16.90
N MET A 62 0.96 -1.62 17.98
CA MET A 62 0.17 -0.60 18.67
C MET A 62 1.08 0.38 19.39
N LEU A 63 0.76 1.67 19.28
CA LEU A 63 1.50 2.78 19.88
C LEU A 63 0.70 3.46 20.99
N ALA A 64 -0.61 3.60 20.77
CA ALA A 64 -1.49 4.19 21.75
C ALA A 64 -2.91 3.64 21.66
N ASP A 65 -3.59 3.67 22.81
CA ASP A 65 -4.95 3.22 23.03
C ASP A 65 -5.69 4.27 23.86
N ALA A 66 -6.72 4.88 23.28
CA ALA A 66 -7.54 5.90 23.93
C ALA A 66 -8.24 5.38 25.20
N SER A 67 -8.47 4.07 25.31
CA SER A 67 -9.13 3.46 26.47
C SER A 67 -8.20 3.29 27.68
N GLY A 68 -6.88 3.35 27.48
CA GLY A 68 -5.87 3.11 28.52
C GLY A 68 -5.89 1.70 29.12
N GLN A 69 -6.53 0.73 28.47
CA GLN A 69 -6.64 -0.65 28.97
C GLN A 69 -5.44 -1.53 28.59
N THR A 70 -4.65 -1.12 27.61
CA THR A 70 -3.47 -1.86 27.15
C THR A 70 -2.23 -1.39 27.94
N PRO A 71 -1.50 -2.31 28.60
CA PRO A 71 -0.22 -1.97 29.24
C PRO A 71 0.83 -1.52 28.22
N ASP A 72 1.78 -0.70 28.66
CA ASP A 72 2.99 -0.31 27.92
C ASP A 72 2.77 0.42 26.58
N VAL A 73 1.62 1.07 26.41
CA VAL A 73 1.32 1.95 25.25
C VAL A 73 0.83 3.33 25.69
N GLY A 74 0.88 4.29 24.78
CA GLY A 74 0.36 5.65 25.00
C GLY A 74 -1.16 5.71 25.15
N THR A 75 -1.67 6.86 25.62
CA THR A 75 -3.12 7.09 25.83
C THR A 75 -3.69 8.22 25.00
N MET A 76 -2.83 9.09 24.47
CA MET A 76 -3.23 10.17 23.57
C MET A 76 -3.44 9.59 22.17
N VAL A 77 -4.68 9.55 21.71
CA VAL A 77 -5.02 9.17 20.33
C VAL A 77 -5.92 10.26 19.75
N PRO A 78 -5.68 10.72 18.51
CA PRO A 78 -6.56 11.71 17.87
C PRO A 78 -8.00 11.21 17.70
N VAL A 79 -8.97 11.97 18.20
CA VAL A 79 -10.41 11.76 17.97
C VAL A 79 -10.71 11.86 16.45
N PRO A 80 -11.51 10.96 15.85
CA PRO A 80 -12.43 9.96 16.43
C PRO A 80 -11.83 8.56 16.60
N TRP A 81 -10.51 8.41 16.58
CA TRP A 81 -9.87 7.09 16.58
C TRP A 81 -9.62 6.56 17.98
N GLN A 82 -9.74 5.25 18.15
CA GLN A 82 -9.48 4.58 19.43
C GLN A 82 -8.03 4.06 19.55
N TYR A 83 -7.43 3.66 18.43
CA TYR A 83 -6.10 3.08 18.42
C TYR A 83 -5.19 3.78 17.42
N GLU A 84 -3.92 3.87 17.79
CA GLU A 84 -2.84 4.37 16.97
C GLU A 84 -1.78 3.29 16.78
N TYR A 85 -1.33 3.14 15.54
CA TYR A 85 -0.40 2.09 15.14
C TYR A 85 0.81 2.64 14.38
N ALA A 86 1.96 1.98 14.55
CA ALA A 86 3.15 2.29 13.79
C ALA A 86 2.95 1.96 12.31
N TYR A 87 3.28 2.89 11.43
CA TYR A 87 3.31 2.63 10.00
C TYR A 87 4.48 1.69 9.66
N PRO A 88 4.29 0.58 8.93
CA PRO A 88 5.37 -0.34 8.64
C PRO A 88 6.48 0.31 7.81
N GLU A 89 7.74 0.01 8.10
CA GLU A 89 8.91 0.65 7.49
C GLU A 89 9.04 0.38 5.99
N ASP A 90 8.58 -0.79 5.53
CA ASP A 90 8.56 -1.20 4.13
C ASP A 90 7.27 -0.81 3.42
N CYS A 91 6.33 -0.13 4.08
CA CYS A 91 5.03 0.17 3.49
C CYS A 91 5.07 1.38 2.55
N MET A 92 4.86 1.16 1.26
CA MET A 92 4.74 2.26 0.30
C MET A 92 3.36 2.90 0.37
N LYS A 93 2.31 2.10 0.54
CA LYS A 93 0.93 2.58 0.65
C LYS A 93 0.04 1.53 1.31
N VAL A 94 -0.73 1.94 2.30
CA VAL A 94 -1.78 1.11 2.91
C VAL A 94 -2.94 0.98 1.95
N ARG A 95 -3.42 -0.26 1.74
CA ARG A 95 -4.61 -0.55 0.95
C ARG A 95 -5.83 -0.57 1.87
N PHE A 96 -5.88 -1.50 2.81
CA PHE A 96 -6.99 -1.61 3.75
C PHE A 96 -6.60 -2.33 5.04
N VAL A 97 -7.42 -2.13 6.07
CA VAL A 97 -7.34 -2.85 7.34
C VAL A 97 -8.44 -3.92 7.34
N PRO A 98 -8.12 -5.22 7.19
CA PRO A 98 -9.10 -6.29 7.32
C PRO A 98 -9.71 -6.31 8.73
N TRP A 99 -11.03 -6.36 8.79
CA TRP A 99 -11.79 -6.44 10.02
C TRP A 99 -12.88 -7.50 9.93
N ASN A 100 -13.02 -8.25 11.03
CA ASN A 100 -14.10 -9.19 11.25
C ASN A 100 -14.92 -8.70 12.44
N GLY A 101 -15.94 -7.89 12.15
CA GLY A 101 -16.81 -7.33 13.18
C GLY A 101 -17.71 -8.37 13.86
N PRO A 102 -18.17 -8.07 15.09
CA PRO A 102 -19.14 -8.91 15.78
C PRO A 102 -20.43 -9.03 14.95
N GLY A 103 -20.87 -10.27 14.70
CA GLY A 103 -22.11 -10.57 13.95
C GLY A 103 -21.96 -10.71 12.43
N LEU A 104 -20.77 -10.57 11.85
CA LEU A 104 -20.56 -10.76 10.40
C LEU A 104 -20.48 -12.24 9.98
N ASN A 105 -20.01 -13.10 10.88
CA ASN A 105 -20.11 -14.54 10.73
C ASN A 105 -21.17 -15.05 11.71
N SER A 106 -22.32 -15.48 11.21
CA SER A 106 -23.27 -16.23 12.03
C SER A 106 -22.56 -17.45 12.60
N ALA A 107 -22.68 -17.69 13.91
CA ALA A 107 -22.17 -18.91 14.51
C ALA A 107 -22.68 -20.13 13.71
N VAL A 108 -21.83 -21.13 13.52
CA VAL A 108 -22.25 -22.42 12.94
C VAL A 108 -23.47 -22.89 13.74
N PRO A 109 -24.63 -23.17 13.11
CA PRO A 109 -25.82 -23.59 13.83
C PRO A 109 -25.50 -24.76 14.77
N ASN A 110 -26.04 -24.76 15.98
CA ASN A 110 -25.69 -25.72 17.05
C ASN A 110 -25.81 -27.21 16.67
N ASN A 111 -26.49 -27.54 15.56
CA ASN A 111 -26.68 -28.90 15.06
C ASN A 111 -25.78 -29.27 13.88
N ASN A 112 -24.81 -28.42 13.51
CA ASN A 112 -23.82 -28.72 12.47
C ASN A 112 -22.46 -29.03 13.11
N ILE A 113 -21.52 -29.63 12.36
CA ILE A 113 -20.17 -30.00 12.86
C ILE A 113 -19.52 -28.80 13.55
N GLN A 114 -19.58 -28.77 14.88
CA GLN A 114 -18.95 -27.74 15.69
C GLN A 114 -17.47 -28.07 15.83
N ILE A 115 -16.64 -27.04 15.73
CA ILE A 115 -15.20 -27.18 15.91
C ILE A 115 -14.94 -27.56 17.37
N PRO A 116 -14.02 -28.49 17.68
CA PRO A 116 -13.68 -28.82 19.06
C PRO A 116 -13.23 -27.57 19.81
N THR A 117 -13.84 -27.30 20.97
CA THR A 117 -13.58 -26.12 21.82
C THR A 117 -12.25 -26.19 22.57
N THR A 118 -11.48 -27.26 22.39
CA THR A 118 -10.13 -27.43 22.92
C THR A 118 -9.14 -27.54 21.75
N PRO A 119 -8.33 -26.52 21.46
CA PRO A 119 -7.25 -26.68 20.49
C PRO A 119 -6.24 -27.70 21.03
N LEU A 120 -5.89 -28.71 20.23
CA LEU A 120 -4.82 -29.67 20.56
C LEU A 120 -3.41 -29.04 20.49
N THR A 121 -3.31 -27.77 20.10
CA THR A 121 -2.06 -27.03 20.01
C THR A 121 -2.20 -25.69 20.74
N THR A 122 -1.37 -25.47 21.74
CA THR A 122 -1.22 -24.18 22.41
C THR A 122 -0.67 -23.17 21.40
N GLY A 123 -1.42 -22.09 21.12
CA GLY A 123 -0.88 -20.89 20.48
C GLY A 123 -1.44 -20.47 19.11
N GLN A 124 -2.43 -21.18 18.54
CA GLN A 124 -3.03 -20.75 17.27
C GLN A 124 -4.39 -20.06 17.52
N ALA A 125 -4.47 -18.76 17.22
CA ALA A 125 -5.74 -18.04 17.21
C ALA A 125 -6.73 -18.74 16.26
N PRO A 126 -8.03 -18.84 16.59
CA PRO A 126 -9.03 -19.55 15.80
C PRO A 126 -9.41 -18.72 14.57
N ASN A 127 -8.46 -18.52 13.65
CA ASN A 127 -8.75 -17.95 12.34
C ASN A 127 -9.20 -19.10 11.45
N LEU A 128 -10.51 -19.30 11.38
CA LEU A 128 -11.13 -20.22 10.45
C LEU A 128 -10.87 -19.76 9.00
N PRO A 129 -10.51 -20.67 8.08
CA PRO A 129 -10.59 -20.38 6.66
C PRO A 129 -12.07 -20.21 6.27
N GLY A 130 -12.50 -18.97 5.99
CA GLY A 130 -13.86 -18.67 5.51
C GLY A 130 -14.60 -17.50 6.18
N GLN A 131 -13.97 -16.74 7.09
CA GLN A 131 -14.60 -15.56 7.68
C GLN A 131 -14.65 -14.39 6.67
N ARG A 132 -15.81 -13.70 6.59
CA ARG A 132 -15.97 -12.52 5.74
C ARG A 132 -15.19 -11.33 6.33
N LEU A 133 -13.96 -11.13 5.85
CA LEU A 133 -13.16 -9.95 6.17
C LEU A 133 -13.65 -8.76 5.35
N ARG A 134 -13.93 -7.65 6.02
CA ARG A 134 -14.30 -6.37 5.37
C ARG A 134 -13.23 -5.33 5.61
N PRO A 135 -13.03 -4.37 4.68
CA PRO A 135 -12.16 -3.25 4.93
C PRO A 135 -12.77 -2.33 6.00
N SER A 136 -12.02 -2.09 7.08
CA SER A 136 -12.34 -1.09 8.09
C SER A 136 -11.76 0.28 7.73
N ARG A 137 -12.37 1.33 8.28
CA ARG A 137 -11.92 2.71 8.12
C ARG A 137 -10.59 2.91 8.85
N PHE A 138 -9.68 3.64 8.21
CA PHE A 138 -8.42 4.04 8.79
C PHE A 138 -8.02 5.43 8.28
N THR A 139 -7.08 6.08 8.95
CA THR A 139 -6.47 7.33 8.48
C THR A 139 -4.98 7.29 8.71
N ILE A 140 -4.22 7.77 7.72
CA ILE A 140 -2.77 7.93 7.85
C ILE A 140 -2.54 9.36 8.32
N ALA A 141 -1.79 9.51 9.41
CA ALA A 141 -1.42 10.80 9.96
C ALA A 141 0.07 10.80 10.32
N THR A 142 0.63 11.98 10.55
CA THR A 142 1.93 12.13 11.22
C THR A 142 1.67 12.51 12.66
N ASP A 143 2.18 11.73 13.60
CA ASP A 143 2.05 12.00 15.02
C ASP A 143 3.42 12.35 15.64
N PRO A 144 3.53 13.48 16.36
CA PRO A 144 4.73 13.84 17.11
C PRO A 144 4.75 13.30 18.55
N ASN A 145 3.64 12.79 19.09
CA ASN A 145 3.55 12.39 20.50
C ASN A 145 4.28 11.07 20.78
N TYR A 146 4.31 10.16 19.80
CA TYR A 146 5.03 8.89 19.92
C TYR A 146 6.15 8.81 18.89
N PRO A 147 7.31 9.43 19.14
CA PRO A 147 8.44 9.35 18.22
C PRO A 147 8.97 7.91 18.08
N PRO A 148 9.70 7.64 16.97
CA PRO A 148 10.42 6.37 16.78
C PRO A 148 11.44 6.11 17.91
N ALA A 149 11.84 4.85 18.07
CA ALA A 149 12.86 4.47 19.05
C ALA A 149 14.21 5.18 18.77
N GLU A 150 14.96 5.44 19.84
CA GLU A 150 16.30 6.04 19.75
C GLU A 150 17.24 5.15 18.92
N GLY A 151 17.95 5.74 17.95
CA GLY A 151 18.85 5.02 17.05
C GLY A 151 18.25 4.56 15.71
N GLN A 152 16.98 4.88 15.42
CA GLN A 152 16.45 4.68 14.06
C GLN A 152 17.03 5.70 13.07
N GLU A 153 17.34 5.23 11.86
CA GLU A 153 17.82 6.08 10.76
C GLU A 153 16.69 6.92 10.17
N PHE A 154 16.81 8.25 10.24
CA PHE A 154 15.75 9.18 9.79
C PHE A 154 15.83 9.56 8.32
N TRP A 155 16.97 9.35 7.67
CA TRP A 155 17.23 9.85 6.31
C TRP A 155 16.97 8.82 5.21
N THR A 156 16.99 7.53 5.56
CA THR A 156 16.83 6.40 4.64
C THR A 156 15.44 5.77 4.73
N VAL A 157 14.79 5.84 5.90
CA VAL A 157 13.45 5.28 6.12
C VAL A 157 12.39 6.37 5.89
N GLN A 158 11.42 6.05 5.05
CA GLN A 158 10.33 6.97 4.75
C GLN A 158 9.30 6.98 5.89
N GLY A 159 8.84 8.18 6.26
CA GLY A 159 7.76 8.31 7.26
C GLY A 159 8.26 8.37 8.70
N VAL A 160 9.57 8.49 8.92
CA VAL A 160 10.16 8.65 10.24
C VAL A 160 10.92 9.98 10.28
N SER A 161 10.82 10.68 11.40
CA SER A 161 11.56 11.92 11.66
C SER A 161 11.96 11.98 13.14
N PRO A 162 12.94 12.82 13.50
CA PRO A 162 13.33 12.98 14.90
C PRO A 162 12.17 13.45 15.81
N THR A 163 11.20 14.18 15.24
CA THR A 163 10.11 14.82 15.98
C THR A 163 8.78 14.06 15.88
N GLY A 164 8.72 12.95 15.15
CA GLY A 164 7.47 12.25 14.91
C GLY A 164 7.56 11.21 13.80
N ARG A 165 6.50 10.45 13.61
CA ARG A 165 6.43 9.40 12.57
C ARG A 165 5.06 9.35 11.92
N THR A 166 4.99 8.72 10.77
CA THR A 166 3.73 8.34 10.15
C THR A 166 3.10 7.20 10.94
N VAL A 167 1.81 7.32 11.19
CA VAL A 167 1.01 6.39 11.97
C VAL A 167 -0.28 6.04 11.24
N VAL A 168 -0.84 4.89 11.59
CA VAL A 168 -2.14 4.43 11.11
C VAL A 168 -3.13 4.52 12.27
N LEU A 169 -4.14 5.37 12.10
CA LEU A 169 -5.24 5.54 13.06
C LEU A 169 -6.39 4.61 12.66
N SER A 170 -6.87 3.79 13.59
CA SER A 170 -7.97 2.84 13.34
C SER A 170 -8.77 2.55 14.61
N ASN A 171 -10.00 2.07 14.44
CA ASN A 171 -10.84 1.58 15.54
C ASN A 171 -10.77 0.06 15.70
N VAL A 172 -9.93 -0.63 14.93
CA VAL A 172 -9.72 -2.07 15.06
C VAL A 172 -8.63 -2.33 16.08
N LYS A 173 -8.94 -3.12 17.12
CA LYS A 173 -7.94 -3.61 18.09
C LYS A 173 -7.06 -4.70 17.47
N ASN A 174 -5.76 -4.67 17.73
CA ASN A 174 -4.76 -5.58 17.14
C ASN A 174 -4.87 -5.64 15.61
N ALA A 175 -4.86 -4.47 14.97
CA ALA A 175 -5.10 -4.34 13.54
C ALA A 175 -4.05 -5.09 12.70
N LEU A 176 -4.54 -5.89 11.74
CA LEU A 176 -3.75 -6.36 10.60
C LEU A 176 -3.89 -5.33 9.48
N VAL A 177 -2.84 -5.10 8.71
CA VAL A 177 -2.88 -4.19 7.55
C VAL A 177 -2.49 -4.93 6.27
N VAL A 178 -3.21 -4.63 5.19
CA VAL A 178 -2.83 -5.01 3.83
C VAL A 178 -2.28 -3.78 3.14
N TYR A 179 -1.06 -3.88 2.63
CA TYR A 179 -0.35 -2.77 2.02
C TYR A 179 0.50 -3.19 0.81
N THR A 180 0.92 -2.21 0.02
CA THR A 180 1.95 -2.38 -1.00
C THR A 180 3.32 -2.14 -0.37
N ALA A 181 4.17 -3.17 -0.36
CA ALA A 181 5.51 -3.14 0.20
C ALA A 181 6.55 -2.61 -0.81
N LEU A 182 7.66 -2.06 -0.29
CA LEU A 182 8.81 -1.63 -1.07
C LEU A 182 9.64 -2.84 -1.50
N MET A 183 9.39 -3.32 -2.71
CA MET A 183 10.17 -4.40 -3.31
C MET A 183 11.37 -3.82 -4.08
N VAL A 184 12.56 -3.81 -3.47
CA VAL A 184 13.76 -3.21 -4.07
C VAL A 184 14.37 -4.09 -5.15
N TYR A 185 14.27 -5.41 -5.02
CA TYR A 185 14.94 -6.36 -5.91
C TYR A 185 14.13 -6.61 -7.20
N PRO A 186 14.70 -6.31 -8.39
CA PRO A 186 14.02 -6.53 -9.65
C PRO A 186 13.62 -7.99 -9.95
N SER A 187 14.27 -8.95 -9.30
CA SER A 187 13.96 -10.37 -9.46
C SER A 187 12.56 -10.76 -8.95
N VAL A 188 11.95 -9.95 -8.09
CA VAL A 188 10.61 -10.18 -7.53
C VAL A 188 9.53 -9.46 -8.35
N TRP A 189 9.93 -8.56 -9.25
CA TRP A 189 8.99 -7.74 -9.99
C TRP A 189 8.28 -8.54 -11.07
N ASP A 190 6.97 -8.32 -11.16
CA ASP A 190 6.18 -8.82 -12.29
C ASP A 190 6.67 -8.18 -13.61
N PRO A 191 6.63 -8.90 -14.76
CA PRO A 191 7.05 -8.35 -16.05
C PRO A 191 6.31 -7.06 -16.44
N LEU A 192 5.05 -6.90 -16.04
CA LEU A 192 4.27 -5.70 -16.30
C LEU A 192 4.86 -4.49 -15.55
N PHE A 193 5.20 -4.69 -14.27
CA PHE A 193 5.84 -3.67 -13.44
C PHE A 193 7.21 -3.29 -13.99
N ARG A 194 8.01 -4.28 -14.39
CA ARG A 194 9.33 -4.04 -14.98
C ARG A 194 9.22 -3.17 -16.23
N ALA A 195 8.31 -3.50 -17.15
CA ALA A 195 8.09 -2.73 -18.36
C ALA A 195 7.63 -1.29 -18.05
N ALA A 196 6.73 -1.12 -17.08
CA ALA A 196 6.29 0.20 -16.62
C ALA A 196 7.43 1.02 -16.01
N MET A 197 8.30 0.39 -15.20
CA MET A 197 9.46 1.04 -14.58
C MET A 197 10.49 1.50 -15.61
N VAL A 198 10.77 0.68 -16.64
CA VAL A 198 11.66 1.03 -17.75
C VAL A 198 11.15 2.28 -18.48
N ALA A 199 9.89 2.29 -18.88
CA ALA A 199 9.29 3.43 -19.58
C ALA A 199 9.23 4.68 -18.70
N TYR A 200 8.88 4.52 -17.42
CA TYR A 200 8.76 5.64 -16.50
C TYR A 200 10.11 6.29 -16.21
N LEU A 201 11.13 5.48 -15.93
CA LEU A 201 12.48 5.97 -15.73
C LEU A 201 13.01 6.66 -16.99
N GLY A 202 12.78 6.09 -18.18
CA GLY A 202 13.12 6.71 -19.46
C GLY A 202 12.48 8.10 -19.62
N SER A 203 11.21 8.25 -19.25
CA SER A 203 10.49 9.53 -19.33
C SER A 203 11.05 10.63 -18.42
N GLU A 204 11.68 10.27 -17.30
CA GLU A 204 12.26 11.23 -16.36
C GLU A 204 13.66 11.68 -16.80
N VAL A 205 14.46 10.76 -17.33
CA VAL A 205 15.88 11.04 -17.66
C VAL A 205 16.09 11.60 -19.07
N VAL A 206 15.14 11.41 -19.99
CA VAL A 206 15.31 11.78 -21.42
C VAL A 206 15.67 13.25 -21.62
N LEU A 207 15.08 14.16 -20.84
CA LEU A 207 15.36 15.60 -20.95
C LEU A 207 16.77 15.97 -20.49
N ALA A 208 17.34 15.23 -19.54
CA ALA A 208 18.66 15.52 -18.99
C ALA A 208 19.80 14.94 -19.86
N LEU A 209 19.51 13.84 -20.58
CA LEU A 209 20.52 13.10 -21.33
C LEU A 209 20.52 13.44 -22.82
N HIS A 210 19.37 13.75 -23.42
CA HIS A 210 19.27 14.01 -24.85
C HIS A 210 19.67 15.46 -25.17
N ASP A 211 20.41 15.65 -26.26
CA ASP A 211 20.88 16.98 -26.69
C ASP A 211 19.74 17.80 -27.31
N ASP A 212 19.01 17.22 -28.28
CA ASP A 212 17.82 17.86 -28.84
C ASP A 212 16.62 17.75 -27.88
N LYS A 213 16.27 18.88 -27.26
CA LYS A 213 15.16 18.97 -26.30
C LYS A 213 13.78 18.81 -26.94
N LYS A 214 13.61 19.17 -28.21
CA LYS A 214 12.30 19.03 -28.88
C LYS A 214 11.98 17.57 -29.13
N PHE A 215 12.94 16.82 -29.65
CA PHE A 215 12.81 15.37 -29.82
C PHE A 215 12.71 14.63 -28.48
N ALA A 216 13.44 15.09 -27.46
CA ALA A 216 13.34 14.54 -26.11
C ALA A 216 11.91 14.66 -25.53
N LEU A 217 11.22 15.77 -25.78
CA LEU A 217 9.82 15.95 -25.34
C LEU A 217 8.86 14.97 -26.03
N THR A 218 9.08 14.68 -27.32
CA THR A 218 8.24 13.70 -28.03
C THR A 218 8.47 12.27 -27.52
N LEU A 219 9.73 11.89 -27.28
CA LEU A 219 10.06 10.60 -26.67
C LEU A 219 9.48 10.48 -25.27
N ARG A 220 9.58 11.55 -24.47
CA ARG A 220 8.98 11.61 -23.14
C ARG A 220 7.49 11.32 -23.18
N ALA A 221 6.76 11.99 -24.07
CA ALA A 221 5.31 11.82 -24.21
C ALA A 221 4.95 10.37 -24.62
N GLN A 222 5.74 9.76 -25.52
CA GLN A 222 5.56 8.36 -25.90
C GLN A 222 5.77 7.42 -24.71
N GLN A 223 6.84 7.61 -23.94
CA GLN A 223 7.13 6.79 -22.75
C GLN A 223 6.04 6.94 -21.69
N ILE A 224 5.55 8.15 -21.43
CA ILE A 224 4.42 8.38 -20.51
C ILE A 224 3.15 7.68 -21.01
N GLY A 225 2.92 7.65 -22.33
CA GLY A 225 1.83 6.89 -22.94
C GLY A 225 1.92 5.39 -22.63
N VAL A 226 3.11 4.81 -22.73
CA VAL A 226 3.36 3.40 -22.38
C VAL A 226 3.11 3.15 -20.89
N VAL A 227 3.60 4.02 -20.00
CA VAL A 227 3.37 3.86 -18.55
C VAL A 227 1.88 3.88 -18.22
N LYS A 228 1.13 4.84 -18.78
CA LYS A 228 -0.33 4.92 -18.58
C LYS A 228 -1.04 3.63 -19.00
N GLN A 229 -0.69 3.08 -20.16
CA GLN A 229 -1.26 1.80 -20.62
C GLN A 229 -0.94 0.66 -19.64
N LYS A 230 0.30 0.56 -19.17
CA LYS A 230 0.71 -0.48 -18.23
C LYS A 230 0.03 -0.35 -16.87
N LEU A 231 -0.23 0.88 -16.42
CA LEU A 231 -1.01 1.12 -15.20
C LEU A 231 -2.49 0.78 -15.36
N THR A 232 -3.09 1.02 -16.53
CA THR A 232 -4.43 0.52 -16.84
C THR A 232 -4.48 -1.01 -16.77
N GLU A 233 -3.54 -1.69 -17.42
CA GLU A 233 -3.43 -3.15 -17.41
C GLU A 233 -3.26 -3.68 -15.98
N ALA A 234 -2.41 -3.05 -15.17
CA ALA A 234 -2.19 -3.45 -13.77
C ALA A 234 -3.48 -3.35 -12.94
N ARG A 235 -4.27 -2.28 -13.12
CA ARG A 235 -5.57 -2.12 -12.45
C ARG A 235 -6.60 -3.15 -12.89
N MET A 236 -6.57 -3.57 -14.16
CA MET A 236 -7.45 -4.62 -14.66
C MET A 236 -7.10 -5.99 -14.06
N ILE A 237 -5.81 -6.28 -13.89
CA ILE A 237 -5.34 -7.53 -13.28
C ILE A 237 -5.71 -7.59 -11.79
N ASP A 238 -5.42 -6.54 -11.01
CA ASP A 238 -5.81 -6.46 -9.58
C ASP A 238 -7.33 -6.64 -9.40
N GLY A 239 -8.14 -6.03 -10.28
CA GLY A 239 -9.59 -6.22 -10.30
C GLY A 239 -10.02 -7.67 -10.58
N ASN A 240 -9.21 -8.44 -11.30
CA ASN A 240 -9.46 -9.85 -11.64
C ASN A 240 -8.94 -10.83 -10.58
N GLU A 241 -8.00 -10.41 -9.72
CA GLU A 241 -7.48 -11.20 -8.58
C GLU A 241 -8.34 -11.07 -7.31
N GLY A 242 -9.26 -10.12 -7.28
CA GLY A 242 -10.24 -9.99 -6.20
C GLY A 242 -11.16 -11.20 -6.10
N TRP A 243 -11.32 -11.75 -4.89
CA TRP A 243 -12.39 -12.71 -4.62
C TRP A 243 -13.74 -12.06 -4.97
N TYR A 244 -14.47 -12.64 -5.94
CA TYR A 244 -15.83 -12.24 -6.28
C TYR A 244 -16.77 -12.57 -5.12
N SER A 245 -16.78 -11.73 -4.10
CA SER A 245 -17.99 -11.46 -3.36
C SER A 245 -18.37 -10.05 -3.77
N SER A 246 -19.48 -9.90 -4.46
CA SER A 246 -20.16 -8.63 -4.60
C SER A 246 -20.37 -8.01 -3.21
N ASP A 247 -19.48 -7.10 -2.81
CA ASP A 247 -19.52 -6.45 -1.49
C ASP A 247 -19.64 -4.93 -1.60
N ILE A 248 -20.10 -4.42 -2.76
CA ILE A 248 -20.78 -3.13 -2.78
C ILE A 248 -22.17 -3.35 -2.21
N ARG A 249 -22.26 -3.53 -0.89
CA ARG A 249 -23.54 -3.28 -0.23
C ARG A 249 -23.83 -1.81 -0.44
N VAL A 250 -24.82 -1.53 -1.26
CA VAL A 250 -25.33 -0.17 -1.42
C VAL A 250 -25.98 0.21 -0.09
N ASP A 251 -25.84 1.46 0.33
CA ASP A 251 -26.25 1.95 1.66
C ASP A 251 -27.69 1.54 2.07
N TRP A 252 -28.58 1.43 1.09
CA TRP A 252 -29.96 0.97 1.30
C TRP A 252 -30.10 -0.52 1.68
N MET A 253 -29.15 -1.39 1.32
CA MET A 253 -29.14 -2.81 1.70
C MET A 253 -28.67 -3.01 3.14
N ASP A 254 -27.68 -2.23 3.61
CA ASP A 254 -27.26 -2.29 5.01
C ASP A 254 -28.33 -1.68 5.94
N PHE A 255 -29.02 -0.63 5.50
CA PHE A 255 -30.22 -0.13 6.19
C PHE A 255 -31.36 -1.16 6.29
N ARG A 256 -31.48 -2.09 5.32
CA ARG A 256 -32.48 -3.17 5.39
C ARG A 256 -32.07 -4.34 6.29
N ASN A 257 -30.77 -4.62 6.39
CA ASN A 257 -30.27 -5.70 7.25
C ASN A 257 -30.32 -5.34 8.75
N ALA A 258 -30.58 -4.08 9.08
CA ALA A 258 -30.87 -3.57 10.43
C ALA A 258 -32.29 -3.92 10.94
N ARG A 259 -32.90 -5.01 10.48
CA ARG A 259 -34.22 -5.48 10.96
C ARG A 259 -34.17 -6.94 11.41
N GLY A 260 -33.36 -7.19 12.45
CA GLY A 260 -33.55 -8.29 13.39
C GLY A 260 -33.94 -7.69 14.74
N TRP A 261 -35.11 -8.08 15.25
CA TRP A 261 -35.73 -7.57 16.47
C TRP A 261 -34.79 -7.59 17.70
N GLY A 262 -34.51 -6.40 18.26
CA GLY A 262 -34.01 -6.20 19.61
C GLY A 262 -32.51 -5.86 19.72
N GLY A 263 -32.20 -4.57 19.90
CA GLY A 263 -30.91 -4.14 20.44
C GLY A 263 -30.28 -2.93 19.75
N ALA A 264 -30.60 -1.73 20.28
CA ALA A 264 -29.88 -0.46 20.15
C ALA A 264 -29.53 0.06 18.73
N GLY A 265 -30.18 1.16 18.35
CA GLY A 265 -29.74 1.98 17.22
C GLY A 265 -28.29 2.40 17.39
N ALA A 266 -27.47 2.10 16.39
CA ALA A 266 -26.09 2.56 16.29
C ALA A 266 -26.08 4.05 15.90
N TRP A 267 -26.44 4.91 16.86
CA TRP A 267 -26.05 6.32 16.91
C TRP A 267 -24.88 6.52 17.86
N GLY A 268 -23.96 5.55 17.88
CA GLY A 268 -22.68 5.63 18.58
C GLY A 268 -21.57 5.52 17.55
N GLU A 269 -20.58 6.41 17.64
CA GLU A 269 -19.35 6.44 16.82
C GLU A 269 -18.43 5.25 17.13
N GLY A 270 -18.95 4.02 17.03
CA GLY A 270 -18.23 2.78 17.21
C GLY A 270 -18.32 1.95 15.95
N GLU A 271 -17.18 1.75 15.30
CA GLU A 271 -16.97 0.68 14.32
C GLU A 271 -17.76 0.80 13.00
N GLY A 272 -17.66 1.97 12.36
CA GLY A 272 -18.24 2.21 11.04
C GLY A 272 -17.70 1.28 9.96
N LEU A 273 -18.61 0.49 9.37
CA LEU A 273 -18.44 -0.15 8.07
C LEU A 273 -18.24 0.95 7.01
N GLY A 274 -17.22 0.80 6.16
CA GLY A 274 -17.09 1.56 4.92
C GLY A 274 -15.68 2.11 4.65
N VAL A 275 -14.93 1.40 3.80
CA VAL A 275 -14.08 2.08 2.80
C VAL A 275 -14.98 2.29 1.58
N ILE A 276 -15.64 3.45 1.52
CA ILE A 276 -16.42 3.84 0.34
C ILE A 276 -15.43 4.32 -0.71
N GLY A 277 -14.95 3.37 -1.51
CA GLY A 277 -14.08 3.62 -2.66
C GLY A 277 -12.62 3.89 -2.26
N TYR A 278 -11.71 3.11 -2.85
CA TYR A 278 -10.35 3.59 -3.04
C TYR A 278 -10.45 4.86 -3.88
N GLY A 279 -10.02 6.01 -3.34
CA GLY A 279 -9.74 7.15 -4.19
C GLY A 279 -8.74 6.69 -5.26
N TRP A 280 -8.99 7.02 -6.53
CA TRP A 280 -8.14 6.56 -7.62
C TRP A 280 -6.67 6.88 -7.33
N ASP A 281 -5.86 5.83 -7.23
CA ASP A 281 -4.41 5.95 -7.06
C ASP A 281 -3.84 6.86 -8.15
N ARG A 282 -2.97 7.80 -7.77
CA ARG A 282 -2.44 8.79 -8.72
C ARG A 282 -0.92 8.66 -8.81
N CYS A 283 -0.38 8.58 -10.02
CA CYS A 283 1.01 8.95 -10.30
C CYS A 283 1.06 10.29 -11.00
N ASN A 284 2.05 11.09 -10.63
CA ASN A 284 2.42 12.29 -11.38
C ASN A 284 3.62 11.97 -12.24
N PHE A 285 3.58 12.42 -13.49
CA PHE A 285 4.71 12.38 -14.40
C PHE A 285 5.33 13.77 -14.40
N ALA A 286 6.65 13.91 -14.61
CA ALA A 286 7.23 15.24 -14.58
C ALA A 286 7.00 16.08 -15.86
N ASP A 287 6.09 15.67 -16.75
CA ASP A 287 5.44 16.56 -17.72
C ASP A 287 4.27 17.37 -17.09
N GLY A 288 3.97 17.12 -15.81
CA GLY A 288 2.86 17.73 -15.07
C GLY A 288 1.54 16.99 -15.24
N SER A 289 1.49 15.96 -16.09
CA SER A 289 0.32 15.11 -16.23
C SER A 289 0.22 14.11 -15.09
N ALA A 290 -0.99 13.58 -14.90
CA ALA A 290 -1.23 12.53 -13.93
C ALA A 290 -2.13 11.43 -14.48
N TYR A 291 -2.07 10.28 -13.84
CA TYR A 291 -2.89 9.10 -14.11
C TYR A 291 -3.33 8.48 -12.79
#